data_AF-A0A822CAU1-F1
#
_entry.id   AF-A0A822CAU1-F1
#
_cell.length_a   1.000
_cell.length_b   1.000
_cell.length_c   1.000
_cell.angle_alpha   90.00
_cell.angle_beta   90.00
_cell.angle_gamma   90.00
#
_symmetry.space_group_name_H-M   'P 1'
#
loop_
_entity.id
_entity.type
_entity.pdbx_description
1 polymer ?
#
loop_
_entity_poly.entity_id
_entity_poly.type
_entity_poly.pdbx_seq_one_letter_code
_entity_poly.pdbx_strand_id
1 'polypeptide(L)'
;MTSTTGVQPQNKNNNNNERSDFISFANLSNQIYRKITKHGFNFTLMIVGESGLGKTTLINSLFQINLYPQRHIYIDQENFHQSMKIESTIVEIEECDVKIHLTIINTPGYGDNIDCTDNDKLILNYIDKQLEHYFNDENSLYRRHISDNRVHCLFYFISSLTRGLKPLDIKCMKTLHHKVNIIPIIAKADALTSNELIQMKQIVCKQKSFLDYKMIP
;
A
#
# COMPACT_ATOMS: atom_id res chain seq x y z
N MET A 1 64.87 -39.41 11.27
CA MET A 1 65.74 -38.61 10.39
C MET A 1 64.96 -38.33 9.11
N THR A 2 64.77 -37.04 8.79
CA THR A 2 64.57 -36.43 7.44
C THR A 2 63.51 -37.03 6.51
N SER A 3 62.62 -36.33 5.81
CA SER A 3 62.33 -34.92 5.56
C SER A 3 61.16 -34.89 4.54
N THR A 4 60.25 -33.93 4.67
CA THR A 4 59.71 -33.01 3.63
C THR A 4 59.99 -33.40 2.15
N THR A 5 59.11 -33.34 1.14
CA THR A 5 58.12 -32.31 0.71
C THR A 5 57.52 -32.75 -0.64
N GLY A 6 56.28 -32.36 -1.01
CA GLY A 6 55.84 -32.47 -2.41
C GLY A 6 54.32 -32.39 -2.69
N VAL A 7 53.75 -31.19 -2.56
CA VAL A 7 52.42 -30.76 -3.05
C VAL A 7 52.40 -30.88 -4.59
N GLN A 8 51.36 -31.35 -5.31
CA GLN A 8 50.04 -30.74 -5.50
C GLN A 8 49.10 -31.69 -6.32
N PRO A 9 47.76 -31.65 -6.12
CA PRO A 9 46.78 -32.41 -6.89
C PRO A 9 46.08 -31.56 -7.96
N GLN A 10 45.54 -32.19 -9.02
CA GLN A 10 44.24 -31.89 -9.66
C GLN A 10 44.09 -32.65 -10.99
N ASN A 11 43.03 -33.47 -11.13
CA ASN A 11 41.87 -33.13 -11.99
C ASN A 11 40.79 -34.22 -11.97
N LYS A 12 39.54 -33.78 -11.75
CA LYS A 12 38.28 -34.08 -12.51
C LYS A 12 37.95 -35.56 -12.81
N ASN A 13 36.78 -36.10 -12.48
CA ASN A 13 35.45 -35.58 -12.77
C ASN A 13 34.34 -36.47 -12.14
N ASN A 14 33.21 -35.81 -11.83
CA ASN A 14 31.81 -36.25 -11.98
C ASN A 14 31.32 -37.57 -11.36
N ASN A 15 30.37 -37.46 -10.44
CA ASN A 15 29.00 -37.90 -10.75
C ASN A 15 27.94 -37.11 -9.97
N ASN A 16 26.90 -36.79 -10.74
CA ASN A 16 25.82 -35.86 -10.48
C ASN A 16 24.65 -36.47 -9.70
N ASN A 17 23.82 -35.57 -9.19
CA ASN A 17 22.36 -35.68 -9.08
C ASN A 17 21.81 -36.74 -8.12
N GLU A 18 21.52 -36.30 -6.88
CA GLU A 18 20.30 -36.68 -6.16
C GLU A 18 20.12 -35.76 -4.93
N ARG A 19 19.82 -34.49 -5.20
CA ARG A 19 19.03 -33.69 -4.26
C ARG A 19 17.82 -33.21 -5.03
N SER A 20 16.88 -34.13 -5.25
CA SER A 20 15.50 -33.76 -5.48
C SER A 20 15.06 -32.98 -4.24
N ASP A 21 15.17 -31.65 -4.32
CA ASP A 21 14.62 -30.73 -3.33
C ASP A 21 13.20 -31.21 -3.02
N PHE A 22 13.00 -31.72 -1.82
CA PHE A 22 11.74 -32.31 -1.39
C PHE A 22 10.66 -31.20 -1.48
N ILE A 23 9.84 -31.25 -2.53
CA ILE A 23 8.68 -30.38 -2.73
C ILE A 23 7.59 -30.88 -1.77
N SER A 24 7.73 -30.53 -0.49
CA SER A 24 6.68 -30.69 0.50
C SER A 24 5.90 -29.39 0.61
N PHE A 25 4.59 -29.44 0.90
CA PHE A 25 3.77 -28.25 1.19
C PHE A 25 4.41 -27.36 2.27
N ALA A 26 5.22 -27.94 3.17
CA ALA A 26 5.99 -27.22 4.18
C ALA A 26 7.03 -26.24 3.60
N ASN A 27 7.54 -26.50 2.39
CA ASN A 27 8.51 -25.65 1.70
C ASN A 27 7.88 -24.60 0.78
N LEU A 28 6.54 -24.55 0.68
CA LEU A 28 5.84 -23.56 -0.15
C LEU A 28 6.17 -22.13 0.31
N SER A 29 6.22 -21.89 1.62
CA SER A 29 6.62 -20.60 2.21
C SER A 29 8.03 -20.19 1.76
N ASN A 30 8.95 -21.15 1.73
CA ASN A 30 10.33 -20.93 1.30
C ASN A 30 10.43 -20.70 -0.23
N GLN A 31 9.57 -21.36 -1.02
CA GLN A 31 9.49 -21.13 -2.47
C GLN A 31 8.89 -19.75 -2.79
N ILE A 32 7.84 -19.33 -2.08
CA ILE A 32 7.23 -18.01 -2.21
C ILE A 32 8.23 -16.93 -1.79
N TYR A 33 8.91 -17.10 -0.65
CA TYR A 33 9.97 -16.19 -0.20
C TYR A 33 11.07 -16.06 -1.26
N ARG A 34 11.64 -17.19 -1.75
CA ARG A 34 12.66 -17.17 -2.81
C ARG A 34 12.19 -16.53 -4.12
N LYS A 35 10.90 -16.62 -4.44
CA LYS A 35 10.32 -15.97 -5.63
C LYS A 35 10.23 -14.45 -5.42
N ILE A 36 9.79 -14.01 -4.24
CA ILE A 36 9.68 -12.60 -3.86
C ILE A 36 11.06 -11.94 -3.76
N THR A 37 12.05 -12.60 -3.17
CA THR A 37 13.44 -12.08 -3.10
C THR A 37 14.07 -11.92 -4.48
N LYS A 38 13.72 -12.77 -5.45
CA LYS A 38 14.30 -12.72 -6.81
C LYS A 38 13.62 -11.73 -7.76
N HIS A 39 12.29 -11.61 -7.68
CA HIS A 39 11.52 -10.78 -8.61
C HIS A 39 11.03 -9.47 -8.01
N GLY A 40 11.16 -9.29 -6.70
CA GLY A 40 10.53 -8.20 -5.98
C GLY A 40 9.01 -8.36 -5.90
N PHE A 41 8.35 -7.36 -5.32
CA PHE A 41 6.90 -7.27 -5.25
C PHE A 41 6.43 -5.85 -5.58
N ASN A 42 5.38 -5.73 -6.38
CA ASN A 42 4.74 -4.46 -6.70
C ASN A 42 3.56 -4.27 -5.77
N PHE A 43 3.53 -3.14 -5.05
CA PHE A 43 2.44 -2.81 -4.16
C PHE A 43 1.93 -1.41 -4.45
N THR A 44 0.64 -1.29 -4.69
CA THR A 44 -0.01 0.00 -4.95
C THR A 44 -0.93 0.33 -3.79
N LEU A 45 -0.58 1.39 -3.06
CA LEU A 45 -1.28 1.87 -1.90
C LEU A 45 -1.95 3.20 -2.23
N MET A 46 -3.27 3.28 -2.09
CA MET A 46 -4.01 4.53 -2.20
C MET A 46 -4.32 5.10 -0.82
N ILE A 47 -4.23 6.41 -0.67
CA ILE A 47 -4.39 7.09 0.60
C ILE A 47 -5.46 8.17 0.45
N VAL A 48 -6.52 8.04 1.26
CA VAL A 48 -7.67 8.94 1.25
C VAL A 48 -7.96 9.41 2.67
N GLY A 49 -8.36 10.67 2.80
CA GLY A 49 -8.78 11.29 4.05
C GLY A 49 -8.59 12.79 4.01
N GLU A 50 -9.13 13.50 5.01
CA GLU A 50 -9.08 14.96 5.09
C GLU A 50 -7.65 15.49 5.13
N SER A 51 -7.45 16.73 4.67
CA SER A 51 -6.15 17.38 4.80
C SER A 51 -5.75 17.58 6.26
N GLY A 52 -4.44 17.60 6.53
CA GLY A 52 -3.92 17.77 7.89
C GLY A 52 -4.01 16.55 8.83
N LEU A 53 -4.49 15.39 8.36
CA LEU A 53 -4.55 14.14 9.15
C LEU A 53 -3.21 13.39 9.28
N GLY A 54 -2.13 13.90 8.69
CA GLY A 54 -0.80 13.26 8.79
C GLY A 54 -0.57 12.13 7.78
N LYS A 55 -1.35 12.08 6.69
CA LYS A 55 -1.28 11.05 5.63
C LYS A 55 0.15 10.83 5.11
N THR A 56 0.81 11.89 4.67
CA THR A 56 2.19 11.85 4.16
C THR A 56 3.19 11.47 5.25
N THR A 57 3.00 11.97 6.48
CA THR A 57 3.87 11.67 7.62
C THR A 57 3.81 10.19 7.98
N LEU A 58 2.62 9.56 7.94
CA LEU A 58 2.48 8.13 8.20
C LEU A 58 3.28 7.31 7.18
N ILE A 59 3.18 7.64 5.89
CA ILE A 59 3.88 6.86 4.84
C ILE A 59 5.39 7.06 4.92
N ASN A 60 5.84 8.30 5.14
CA ASN A 60 7.25 8.58 5.34
C ASN A 60 7.82 7.78 6.54
N SER A 61 7.03 7.65 7.62
CA SER A 61 7.41 6.87 8.79
C SER A 61 7.37 5.36 8.53
N LEU A 62 6.31 4.86 7.87
CA LEU A 62 6.09 3.43 7.64
C LEU A 62 7.16 2.81 6.76
N PHE A 63 7.57 3.51 5.71
CA PHE A 63 8.56 3.01 4.76
C PHE A 63 9.93 3.65 4.92
N GLN A 64 10.09 4.55 5.90
CA GLN A 64 11.32 5.34 6.11
C GLN A 64 11.78 6.09 4.85
N ILE A 65 10.84 6.46 3.97
CA ILE A 65 11.11 7.21 2.73
C ILE A 65 10.86 8.69 2.97
N ASN A 66 11.71 9.55 2.38
CA ASN A 66 11.37 10.96 2.18
C ASN A 66 10.65 11.13 0.83
N LEU A 67 9.32 10.99 0.80
CA LEU A 67 8.53 11.11 -0.44
C LEU A 67 8.61 12.50 -1.10
N TYR A 68 8.95 13.52 -0.32
CA TYR A 68 9.10 14.90 -0.76
C TYR A 68 10.37 15.51 -0.13
N PRO A 69 11.56 15.23 -0.69
CA PRO A 69 12.82 15.76 -0.16
C PRO A 69 12.93 17.28 -0.33
N GLN A 70 12.15 17.87 -1.24
CA GLN A 70 12.05 19.30 -1.47
C GLN A 70 10.59 19.74 -1.37
N ARG A 71 10.05 19.85 -0.16
CA ARG A 71 9.01 20.86 0.06
C ARG A 71 9.71 22.21 0.06
N HIS A 72 9.92 22.77 -1.14
CA HIS A 72 9.95 24.22 -1.22
C HIS A 72 8.61 24.67 -0.65
N ILE A 73 8.67 25.26 0.54
CA ILE A 73 7.55 25.95 1.16
C ILE A 73 7.31 27.18 0.26
N TYR A 74 6.72 26.96 -0.91
CA TYR A 74 5.92 28.00 -1.52
C TYR A 74 4.78 28.19 -0.53
N ILE A 75 4.90 29.24 0.26
CA ILE A 75 3.76 29.92 0.88
C ILE A 75 2.95 30.44 -0.31
N ASP A 76 2.30 29.53 -1.04
CA ASP A 76 1.26 29.92 -1.99
C ASP A 76 0.08 30.31 -1.10
N GLN A 77 0.00 31.61 -0.83
CA GLN A 77 -1.14 32.28 -0.21
C GLN A 77 -2.42 32.19 -1.06
N GLU A 78 -2.49 31.32 -2.07
CA GLU A 78 -3.43 31.45 -3.18
C GLU A 78 -4.35 30.26 -3.45
N ASN A 79 -4.36 29.18 -2.66
CA ASN A 79 -5.23 28.02 -2.97
C ASN A 79 -6.17 27.63 -1.83
N PHE A 80 -7.05 28.55 -1.44
CA PHE A 80 -8.20 28.24 -0.57
C PHE A 80 -9.27 27.36 -1.24
N HIS A 81 -9.15 27.10 -2.56
CA HIS A 81 -10.07 26.28 -3.35
C HIS A 81 -9.33 25.36 -4.33
N GLN A 82 -8.46 24.49 -3.84
CA GLN A 82 -7.84 23.48 -4.70
C GLN A 82 -8.81 22.31 -4.92
N SER A 83 -9.26 22.13 -6.16
CA SER A 83 -10.00 20.94 -6.56
C SER A 83 -9.20 19.67 -6.27
N MET A 84 -9.90 18.60 -5.89
CA MET A 84 -9.28 17.31 -5.58
C MET A 84 -8.49 16.81 -6.79
N LYS A 85 -7.20 16.51 -6.59
CA LYS A 85 -6.32 15.91 -7.60
C LYS A 85 -5.81 14.56 -7.09
N ILE A 86 -5.56 13.64 -8.01
CA ILE A 86 -4.99 12.32 -7.70
C ILE A 86 -3.55 12.32 -8.22
N GLU A 87 -2.60 12.15 -7.33
CA GLU A 87 -1.16 12.12 -7.63
C GLU A 87 -0.59 10.74 -7.33
N SER A 88 0.17 10.17 -8.26
CA SER A 88 0.84 8.88 -8.08
C SER A 88 2.35 9.06 -8.00
N THR A 89 2.96 8.61 -6.92
CA THR A 89 4.41 8.60 -6.70
C THR A 89 4.87 7.15 -6.66
N ILE A 90 5.84 6.80 -7.50
CA ILE A 90 6.44 5.46 -7.51
C ILE A 90 7.75 5.55 -6.73
N VAL A 91 7.95 4.62 -5.80
CA VAL A 91 9.17 4.49 -5.01
C VAL A 91 9.63 3.05 -5.03
N GLU A 92 10.94 2.87 -5.20
CA GLU A 92 11.58 1.57 -5.04
C GLU A 92 12.25 1.52 -3.67
N ILE A 93 11.89 0.51 -2.87
CA ILE A 93 12.41 0.29 -1.52
C ILE A 93 13.10 -1.06 -1.52
N GLU A 94 14.17 -1.20 -0.75
CA GLU A 94 14.81 -2.49 -0.50
C GLU A 94 14.70 -2.80 1.00
N GLU A 95 13.84 -3.75 1.36
CA GLU A 95 13.69 -4.23 2.74
C GLU A 95 14.13 -5.70 2.80
N CYS A 96 15.07 -6.04 3.68
CA CYS A 96 15.48 -7.42 3.95
C CYS A 96 15.87 -8.22 2.68
N ASP A 97 16.67 -7.63 1.79
CA ASP A 97 17.10 -8.18 0.48
C ASP A 97 15.94 -8.41 -0.52
N VAL A 98 14.78 -7.81 -0.28
CA VAL A 98 13.62 -7.82 -1.18
C VAL A 98 13.41 -6.42 -1.75
N LYS A 99 13.38 -6.33 -3.08
CA LYS A 99 13.00 -5.10 -3.78
C LYS A 99 11.48 -4.95 -3.83
N ILE A 100 10.97 -3.85 -3.30
CA ILE A 100 9.56 -3.50 -3.27
C ILE A 100 9.36 -2.28 -4.18
N HIS A 101 8.57 -2.44 -5.23
CA HIS A 101 8.12 -1.33 -6.04
C HIS A 101 6.79 -0.82 -5.47
N LEU A 102 6.86 0.20 -4.64
CA LEU A 102 5.72 0.80 -3.98
C LEU A 102 5.18 1.96 -4.81
N THR A 103 3.94 1.87 -5.26
CA THR A 103 3.21 2.98 -5.88
C THR A 103 2.26 3.59 -4.86
N ILE A 104 2.50 4.84 -4.48
CA ILE A 104 1.68 5.59 -3.54
C ILE A 104 0.77 6.53 -4.32
N ILE A 105 -0.53 6.39 -4.12
CA ILE A 105 -1.54 7.22 -4.76
C ILE A 105 -2.14 8.11 -3.69
N ASN A 106 -1.85 9.40 -3.77
CA ASN A 106 -2.30 10.41 -2.83
C ASN A 106 -3.46 11.20 -3.43
N THR A 107 -4.42 11.57 -2.58
CA THR A 107 -5.55 12.42 -2.98
C THR A 107 -5.57 13.72 -2.17
N PRO A 108 -4.67 14.69 -2.45
CA PRO A 108 -4.75 16.02 -1.84
C PRO A 108 -6.10 16.70 -2.15
N GLY A 109 -6.62 17.48 -1.20
CA GLY A 109 -7.89 18.19 -1.35
C GLY A 109 -9.15 17.36 -1.07
N TYR A 110 -9.03 16.09 -0.67
CA TYR A 110 -10.19 15.31 -0.25
C TYR A 110 -10.78 15.87 1.06
N GLY A 111 -12.05 16.27 1.03
CA GLY A 111 -12.76 16.79 2.21
C GLY A 111 -12.52 18.27 2.53
N ASP A 112 -11.72 18.99 1.71
CA ASP A 112 -11.39 20.40 1.96
C ASP A 112 -12.38 21.37 1.29
N ASN A 113 -13.07 20.93 0.23
CA ASN A 113 -14.02 21.76 -0.50
C ASN A 113 -15.40 21.78 0.17
N ILE A 114 -16.14 22.88 0.01
CA ILE A 114 -17.53 23.00 0.49
C ILE A 114 -18.41 21.96 -0.21
N ASP A 115 -18.20 21.78 -1.52
CA ASP A 115 -18.85 20.75 -2.32
C ASP A 115 -17.99 19.47 -2.34
N CYS A 116 -18.35 18.51 -1.48
CA CYS A 116 -17.69 17.19 -1.39
C CYS A 116 -18.50 16.05 -2.01
N THR A 117 -19.58 16.35 -2.74
CA THR A 117 -20.54 15.35 -3.22
C THR A 117 -20.03 14.41 -4.30
N ASP A 118 -19.00 14.81 -5.06
CA ASP A 118 -18.47 14.04 -6.19
C ASP A 118 -17.05 13.49 -5.95
N ASN A 119 -16.45 13.75 -4.79
CA ASN A 119 -15.10 13.27 -4.45
C ASN A 119 -15.03 11.73 -4.45
N ASP A 120 -16.08 11.06 -4.00
CA ASP A 120 -16.18 9.60 -4.02
C ASP A 120 -16.22 9.03 -5.45
N LYS A 121 -16.90 9.72 -6.36
CA LYS A 121 -16.96 9.33 -7.78
C LYS A 121 -15.61 9.50 -8.47
N LEU A 122 -14.85 10.55 -8.15
CA LEU A 122 -13.52 10.77 -8.71
C LEU A 122 -12.56 9.63 -8.32
N ILE A 123 -12.57 9.22 -7.06
CA ILE A 123 -11.78 8.08 -6.58
C ILE A 123 -12.23 6.78 -7.26
N LEU A 124 -13.54 6.55 -7.32
CA LEU A 124 -14.11 5.35 -7.94
C LEU A 124 -13.72 5.24 -9.42
N ASN A 125 -13.87 6.32 -10.18
CA ASN A 125 -13.53 6.38 -11.59
C ASN A 125 -12.02 6.12 -11.82
N TYR A 126 -11.17 6.66 -10.95
CA TYR A 126 -9.74 6.39 -11.01
C TYR A 126 -9.43 4.89 -10.80
N ILE A 127 -10.03 4.27 -9.77
CA ILE A 127 -9.85 2.84 -9.50
C ILE A 127 -10.37 2.00 -10.67
N ASP A 128 -11.57 2.30 -11.17
CA ASP A 128 -12.17 1.58 -12.30
C ASP A 128 -11.30 1.68 -13.55
N LYS A 129 -10.72 2.86 -13.82
CA LYS A 129 -9.78 3.05 -14.93
C LYS A 129 -8.51 2.20 -14.78
N GLN A 130 -7.96 2.06 -13.56
CA GLN A 130 -6.80 1.20 -13.33
C GLN A 130 -7.15 -0.28 -13.50
N LEU A 131 -8.33 -0.69 -13.05
CA LEU A 131 -8.82 -2.06 -13.26
C LEU A 131 -9.06 -2.37 -14.74
N GLU A 132 -9.65 -1.43 -15.48
CA GLU A 132 -9.89 -1.56 -16.92
C GLU A 132 -8.57 -1.63 -17.71
N HIS A 133 -7.59 -0.80 -17.35
CA HIS A 133 -6.26 -0.85 -17.95
C HIS A 133 -5.63 -2.25 -17.80
N TYR A 134 -5.64 -2.77 -16.58
CA TYR A 134 -5.12 -4.11 -16.30
C TYR A 134 -5.90 -5.20 -17.05
N PHE A 135 -7.23 -5.10 -17.11
CA PHE A 135 -8.07 -6.03 -17.86
C PHE A 135 -7.76 -6.02 -19.37
N ASN A 136 -7.54 -4.85 -19.95
CA ASN A 136 -7.17 -4.72 -21.36
C ASN A 136 -5.78 -5.30 -21.64
N ASP A 137 -4.84 -5.13 -20.72
CA ASP A 137 -3.49 -5.71 -20.82
C ASP A 137 -3.51 -7.24 -20.75
N GLU A 138 -4.35 -7.83 -19.90
CA GLU A 138 -4.55 -9.30 -19.85
C GLU A 138 -5.16 -9.86 -21.14
N ASN A 139 -6.08 -9.11 -21.75
CA ASN A 139 -6.74 -9.47 -22.99
C ASN A 139 -5.87 -9.24 -24.23
N SER A 140 -4.79 -8.46 -24.12
CA SER A 140 -3.87 -8.20 -25.21
C SER A 140 -3.10 -9.45 -25.63
N LEU A 141 -2.76 -9.54 -26.92
CA LEU A 141 -2.05 -10.68 -27.50
C LEU A 141 -0.59 -10.81 -27.01
N TYR A 142 0.00 -9.72 -26.49
CA TYR A 142 1.39 -9.65 -26.04
C TYR A 142 1.52 -9.69 -24.51
N ARG A 143 1.25 -10.85 -23.90
CA ARG A 143 1.17 -11.06 -22.44
C ARG A 143 2.51 -11.13 -21.69
N ARG A 144 3.64 -10.76 -22.31
CA ARG A 144 4.98 -11.11 -21.77
C ARG A 144 5.47 -10.19 -20.65
N HIS A 145 4.85 -9.02 -20.44
CA HIS A 145 5.23 -8.10 -19.37
C HIS A 145 4.03 -7.23 -18.92
N ILE A 146 3.07 -7.84 -18.21
CA ILE A 146 1.93 -7.12 -17.64
C ILE A 146 2.39 -6.46 -16.32
N SER A 147 2.30 -5.14 -16.22
CA SER A 147 2.53 -4.40 -14.98
C SER A 147 1.23 -4.27 -14.18
N ASP A 148 1.22 -4.74 -12.94
CA ASP A 148 0.06 -4.59 -12.05
C ASP A 148 0.01 -3.19 -11.42
N ASN A 149 -0.85 -2.33 -11.99
CA ASN A 149 -1.10 -0.97 -11.51
C ASN A 149 -2.38 -0.87 -10.66
N ARG A 150 -3.01 -2.00 -10.33
CA ARG A 150 -4.28 -2.00 -9.58
C ARG A 150 -4.05 -1.51 -8.17
N VAL A 151 -5.03 -0.82 -7.60
CA VAL A 151 -4.99 -0.39 -6.20
C VAL A 151 -5.20 -1.61 -5.30
N HIS A 152 -4.17 -2.03 -4.58
CA HIS A 152 -4.22 -3.23 -3.74
C HIS A 152 -4.96 -2.95 -2.42
N CYS A 153 -4.71 -1.77 -1.85
CA CYS A 153 -5.31 -1.34 -0.60
C CYS A 153 -5.53 0.18 -0.59
N LEU A 154 -6.60 0.60 0.08
CA LEU A 154 -6.95 1.97 0.37
C LEU A 154 -6.80 2.23 1.87
N PHE A 155 -5.88 3.10 2.26
CA PHE A 155 -5.81 3.63 3.63
C PHE A 155 -6.79 4.78 3.76
N TYR A 156 -7.80 4.59 4.61
CA TYR A 156 -8.82 5.59 4.87
C TYR A 156 -8.56 6.25 6.23
N PHE A 157 -8.12 7.50 6.22
CA PHE A 157 -7.83 8.24 7.45
C PHE A 157 -9.10 8.86 8.02
N ILE A 158 -9.47 8.40 9.21
CA ILE A 158 -10.58 8.92 10.02
C ILE A 158 -10.01 9.97 10.97
N SER A 159 -10.64 11.13 11.04
CA SER A 159 -10.26 12.19 11.96
C SER A 159 -10.46 11.76 13.42
N SER A 160 -9.46 12.03 14.29
CA SER A 160 -9.57 11.74 15.72
C SER A 160 -10.50 12.70 16.48
N LEU A 161 -10.81 13.84 15.89
CA LEU A 161 -11.61 14.90 16.52
C LEU A 161 -13.11 14.56 16.56
N THR A 162 -13.59 13.70 15.66
CA THR A 162 -15.00 13.39 15.54
C THR A 162 -15.39 12.21 16.42
N ARG A 163 -16.47 12.39 17.20
CA ARG A 163 -17.11 11.31 17.95
C ARG A 163 -17.91 10.41 16.99
N GLY A 164 -17.22 9.53 16.27
CA GLY A 164 -17.79 8.62 15.26
C GLY A 164 -17.43 9.00 13.82
N LEU A 165 -17.94 8.25 12.84
CA LEU A 165 -17.68 8.47 11.41
C LEU A 165 -18.49 9.65 10.87
N LYS A 166 -17.86 10.48 10.02
CA LYS A 166 -18.57 11.54 9.31
C LYS A 166 -19.50 10.94 8.24
N PRO A 167 -20.61 11.60 7.88
CA PRO A 167 -21.49 11.13 6.81
C PRO A 167 -20.75 11.04 5.46
N LEU A 168 -19.78 11.92 5.22
CA LEU A 168 -18.88 11.86 4.06
C LEU A 168 -18.08 10.55 4.04
N ASP A 169 -17.49 10.18 5.18
CA ASP A 169 -16.70 8.96 5.33
C ASP A 169 -17.55 7.72 5.08
N ILE A 170 -18.74 7.69 5.69
CA ILE A 170 -19.70 6.60 5.49
C ILE A 170 -20.02 6.47 4.01
N LYS A 171 -20.39 7.57 3.33
CA LYS A 171 -20.70 7.55 1.88
C LYS A 171 -19.54 7.02 1.06
N CYS A 172 -18.33 7.52 1.28
CA CYS A 172 -17.14 7.11 0.55
C CYS A 172 -16.82 5.62 0.76
N MET A 173 -16.87 5.15 2.01
CA MET A 173 -16.66 3.74 2.34
C MET A 173 -17.75 2.86 1.71
N LYS A 174 -19.02 3.30 1.68
CA LYS A 174 -20.12 2.59 0.99
C LYS A 174 -19.80 2.37 -0.49
N THR A 175 -19.31 3.41 -1.17
CA THR A 175 -19.08 3.35 -2.60
C THR A 175 -17.83 2.53 -2.94
N LEU A 176 -16.76 2.64 -2.13
CA LEU A 176 -15.45 2.07 -2.46
C LEU A 176 -15.25 0.63 -1.98
N HIS A 177 -15.99 0.16 -0.96
CA HIS A 177 -15.74 -1.16 -0.35
C HIS A 177 -15.88 -2.34 -1.32
N HIS A 178 -16.65 -2.19 -2.40
CA HIS A 178 -16.88 -3.25 -3.38
C HIS A 178 -15.73 -3.38 -4.40
N LYS A 179 -14.83 -2.39 -4.47
CA LYS A 179 -13.77 -2.30 -5.49
C LYS A 179 -12.38 -2.50 -4.91
N VAL A 180 -12.11 -1.97 -3.71
CA VAL A 180 -10.78 -1.98 -3.09
C VAL A 180 -10.87 -2.38 -1.62
N ASN A 181 -9.81 -3.03 -1.13
CA ASN A 181 -9.65 -3.35 0.28
C ASN A 181 -9.38 -2.07 1.08
N ILE A 182 -10.35 -1.65 1.88
CA ILE A 182 -10.23 -0.45 2.72
C ILE A 182 -9.72 -0.83 4.10
N ILE A 183 -8.67 -0.12 4.55
CA ILE A 183 -8.12 -0.18 5.90
C ILE A 183 -8.39 1.17 6.58
N PRO A 184 -9.30 1.23 7.56
CA PRO A 184 -9.58 2.45 8.31
C PRO A 184 -8.46 2.71 9.33
N ILE A 185 -7.88 3.90 9.28
CA ILE A 185 -6.80 4.34 10.16
C ILE A 185 -7.29 5.55 10.95
N ILE A 186 -7.19 5.50 12.28
CA ILE A 186 -7.47 6.66 13.12
C ILE A 186 -6.25 7.58 13.06
N ALA A 187 -6.44 8.78 12.49
CA ALA A 187 -5.41 9.79 12.40
C ALA A 187 -5.08 10.36 13.78
N LYS A 188 -3.83 10.85 13.97
CA LYS A 188 -3.38 11.56 15.19
C LYS A 188 -3.88 10.90 16.49
N ALA A 189 -3.57 9.61 16.65
CA ALA A 189 -4.00 8.82 17.81
C ALA A 189 -3.37 9.33 19.12
N ASP A 190 -2.26 10.07 19.03
CA ASP A 190 -1.61 10.79 20.12
C ASP A 190 -2.50 11.88 20.75
N ALA A 191 -3.47 12.41 20.00
CA ALA A 191 -4.42 13.40 20.51
C ALA A 191 -5.54 12.78 21.39
N LEU A 192 -5.66 11.45 21.42
CA LEU A 192 -6.70 10.75 22.16
C LEU A 192 -6.13 10.10 23.42
N THR A 193 -6.89 10.14 24.51
CA THR A 193 -6.60 9.30 25.67
C THR A 193 -6.87 7.83 25.35
N SER A 194 -6.23 6.91 26.09
CA SER A 194 -6.43 5.46 25.90
C SER A 194 -7.90 5.04 25.99
N ASN A 195 -8.67 5.70 26.86
CA ASN A 195 -10.10 5.42 27.03
C ASN A 195 -10.93 5.91 25.83
N GLU A 196 -10.66 7.12 25.33
CA GLU A 196 -11.34 7.67 24.15
C GLU A 196 -11.03 6.85 22.90
N LEU A 197 -9.79 6.38 22.75
CA LEU A 197 -9.40 5.53 21.63
C LEU A 197 -10.18 4.21 21.61
N ILE A 198 -10.34 3.57 22.78
CA ILE A 198 -11.16 2.35 22.91
C ILE A 198 -12.61 2.65 22.54
N GLN A 199 -13.17 3.74 23.07
CA GLN A 199 -14.55 4.14 22.74
C GLN A 199 -14.73 4.41 21.24
N MET A 200 -13.78 5.11 20.61
CA MET A 200 -13.84 5.38 19.19
C MET A 200 -13.76 4.11 18.35
N LYS A 201 -12.84 3.18 18.69
CA LYS A 201 -12.78 1.86 18.04
C LYS A 201 -14.10 1.11 18.17
N GLN A 202 -14.73 1.14 19.34
CA GLN A 202 -16.04 0.51 19.55
C GLN A 202 -17.13 1.16 18.68
N ILE A 203 -17.13 2.49 18.55
CA ILE A 203 -18.10 3.21 17.71
C ILE A 203 -17.89 2.86 16.23
N VAL A 204 -16.66 2.89 15.74
CA VAL A 204 -16.32 2.54 14.35
C VAL A 204 -16.70 1.09 14.05
N CYS A 205 -16.40 0.15 14.96
CA CYS A 205 -16.81 -1.25 14.82
C CYS A 205 -18.33 -1.43 14.82
N LYS A 206 -19.07 -0.73 15.70
CA LYS A 206 -20.54 -0.78 15.71
C LYS A 206 -21.12 -0.24 14.39
N GLN A 207 -20.59 0.88 13.90
CA GLN A 207 -21.02 1.47 12.63
C GLN A 207 -20.66 0.57 11.44
N LYS A 208 -19.55 -0.16 11.48
CA LYS A 208 -19.19 -1.20 10.50
C LYS A 208 -20.21 -2.33 10.46
N SER A 209 -20.58 -2.89 11.61
CA SER A 209 -21.53 -4.01 11.69
C SER A 209 -22.92 -3.66 11.17
N PHE A 210 -23.32 -2.39 11.28
CA PHE A 210 -24.59 -1.90 10.73
C PHE A 210 -24.60 -1.84 9.19
N LEU A 211 -23.43 -1.95 8.56
CA LEU A 211 -23.24 -1.67 7.14
C LEU A 211 -22.69 -2.85 6.34
N ASP A 212 -22.56 -4.05 6.95
CA ASP A 212 -22.09 -5.29 6.31
C ASP A 212 -20.80 -5.14 5.47
N TYR A 213 -19.85 -4.31 5.94
CA TYR A 213 -18.60 -4.11 5.21
C TYR A 213 -17.54 -5.16 5.49
N LYS A 214 -16.98 -5.72 4.41
CA LYS A 214 -15.78 -6.56 4.41
C LYS A 214 -14.52 -5.71 4.54
N MET A 215 -14.34 -5.02 5.68
CA MET A 215 -13.05 -4.38 6.00
C MET A 215 -12.14 -5.37 6.71
N ILE A 216 -10.88 -5.44 6.26
CA ILE A 216 -9.84 -6.26 6.88
C ILE A 216 -9.56 -5.66 8.28
N PRO A 217 -9.58 -6.47 9.35
CA PRO A 217 -9.38 -6.00 10.73
C PRO A 217 -7.99 -5.43 10.99
#